data_AF-A0A1R1Y047-F1
#
_entry.id   AF-A0A1R1Y047-F1
#
_cell.length_a   1.000
_cell.length_b   1.000
_cell.length_c   1.000
_cell.angle_alpha   90.00
_cell.angle_beta   90.00
_cell.angle_gamma   90.00
#
_symmetry.space_group_name_H-M   'P 1'
#
loop_
_entity.id
_entity.type
_entity.pdbx_description
1 polymer ?
#
loop_
_entity_poly.entity_id
_entity_poly.type
_entity_poly.pdbx_seq_one_letter_code
_entity_poly.pdbx_strand_id
1 'polypeptide(L)'
;MKEEFQEAKDYLANINFNQTTPNHQTSLFESVIRVLGGLLSAYELSGEAIILEKAKDVGESLFPCFNHPSGIPYGFININTKTPIETQNNVAEIGTLQLEYHKLSQLTGEKKYYRKTQKIIDILENMKTPYPGVYPIYVDKINMTLTGICEFKLSNL
;
A
#
# COMPACT_ATOMS: atom_id res chain seq x y z
N MET A 1 -21.81 19.38 4.65
CA MET A 1 -21.95 18.36 3.60
C MET A 1 -22.24 16.98 4.20
N LYS A 2 -23.28 16.85 5.05
CA LYS A 2 -23.63 15.57 5.68
C LYS A 2 -24.49 14.70 4.76
N GLU A 3 -25.30 15.34 3.93
CA GLU A 3 -26.19 14.68 2.96
C GLU A 3 -25.36 14.03 1.84
N GLU A 4 -24.38 14.76 1.31
CA GLU A 4 -23.48 14.26 0.26
C GLU A 4 -22.59 13.12 0.78
N PHE A 5 -22.18 13.17 2.05
CA PHE A 5 -21.49 12.05 2.69
C PHE A 5 -22.38 10.80 2.78
N GLN A 6 -23.65 10.98 3.14
CA GLN A 6 -24.60 9.88 3.25
C GLN A 6 -24.87 9.25 1.87
N GLU A 7 -25.07 10.07 0.83
CA GLU A 7 -25.20 9.61 -0.55
C GLU A 7 -23.98 8.79 -1.00
N ALA A 8 -22.77 9.30 -0.74
CA ALA A 8 -21.53 8.61 -1.08
C ALA A 8 -21.36 7.29 -0.32
N LYS A 9 -21.77 7.24 0.96
CA LYS A 9 -21.76 6.02 1.78
C LYS A 9 -22.72 4.97 1.22
N ASP A 10 -23.92 5.37 0.81
CA ASP A 10 -24.91 4.47 0.24
C ASP A 10 -24.45 3.92 -1.12
N TYR A 11 -23.76 4.75 -1.92
CA TYR A 11 -23.09 4.29 -3.13
C TYR A 11 -21.95 3.30 -2.84
N LEU A 12 -21.11 3.60 -1.85
CA LEU A 12 -19.97 2.76 -1.43
C LEU A 12 -20.40 1.32 -1.08
N ALA A 13 -21.57 1.14 -0.47
CA ALA A 13 -22.11 -0.18 -0.14
C ALA A 13 -22.19 -1.12 -1.36
N ASN A 14 -22.45 -0.55 -2.54
CA ASN A 14 -22.61 -1.28 -3.80
C ASN A 14 -21.29 -1.54 -4.55
N ILE A 15 -20.16 -0.98 -4.10
CA ILE A 15 -18.87 -1.16 -4.77
C ILE A 15 -18.28 -2.53 -4.40
N ASN A 16 -17.84 -3.28 -5.42
CA ASN A 16 -17.10 -4.53 -5.25
C ASN A 16 -15.60 -4.32 -5.54
N PHE A 17 -14.78 -4.21 -4.49
CA PHE A 17 -13.33 -4.03 -4.63
C PHE A 17 -12.57 -5.30 -5.03
N ASN A 18 -13.26 -6.43 -5.22
CA ASN A 18 -12.68 -7.66 -5.75
C ASN A 18 -12.78 -7.77 -7.28
N GLN A 19 -13.33 -6.76 -7.96
CA GLN A 19 -13.50 -6.76 -9.40
C GLN A 19 -13.14 -5.39 -10.00
N THR A 20 -12.61 -5.40 -11.21
CA THR A 20 -12.25 -4.22 -12.00
C THR A 20 -12.40 -4.52 -13.50
N THR A 21 -12.12 -3.55 -14.37
CA THR A 21 -12.18 -3.74 -15.82
C THR A 21 -11.21 -4.85 -16.28
N PRO A 22 -11.56 -5.62 -17.32
CA PRO A 22 -10.71 -6.70 -17.81
C PRO A 22 -9.29 -6.22 -18.12
N ASN A 23 -8.28 -7.01 -17.73
CA ASN A 23 -6.85 -6.75 -17.91
C ASN A 23 -6.32 -5.48 -17.23
N HIS A 24 -7.08 -4.86 -16.33
CA HIS A 24 -6.60 -3.71 -15.57
C HIS A 24 -5.53 -4.12 -14.55
N GLN A 25 -4.46 -3.33 -14.50
CA GLN A 25 -3.37 -3.47 -13.53
C GLN A 25 -3.54 -2.39 -12.47
N THR A 26 -3.86 -2.81 -11.26
CA THR A 26 -4.03 -1.89 -10.14
C THR A 26 -2.71 -1.70 -9.41
N SER A 27 -2.29 -0.45 -9.25
CA SER A 27 -1.12 -0.09 -8.43
C SER A 27 -1.42 -0.35 -6.96
N LEU A 28 -0.51 -1.04 -6.27
CA LEU A 28 -0.58 -1.25 -4.83
C LEU A 28 -0.47 0.09 -4.08
N PHE A 29 0.58 0.86 -4.36
CA PHE A 29 0.88 2.12 -3.68
C PHE A 29 -0.28 3.11 -3.79
N GLU A 30 -0.72 3.41 -5.01
CA GLU A 30 -1.78 4.40 -5.24
C GLU A 30 -3.10 3.98 -4.60
N SER A 31 -3.44 2.69 -4.65
CA SER A 31 -4.68 2.19 -4.06
C SER A 31 -4.65 2.23 -2.54
N VAL A 32 -3.49 1.96 -1.93
CA VAL A 32 -3.32 2.03 -0.48
C VAL A 32 -3.46 3.47 0.00
N ILE A 33 -2.70 4.42 -0.55
CA ILE A 33 -2.74 5.80 -0.04
C ILE A 33 -4.06 6.53 -0.35
N ARG A 34 -4.71 6.22 -1.49
CA ARG A 34 -5.94 6.93 -1.89
C ARG A 34 -7.20 6.25 -1.39
N VAL A 35 -7.35 4.95 -1.66
CA VAL A 35 -8.61 4.25 -1.41
C VAL A 35 -8.64 3.72 0.02
N LEU A 36 -7.64 2.93 0.42
CA LEU A 36 -7.59 2.39 1.78
C LEU A 36 -7.43 3.53 2.81
N GLY A 37 -6.48 4.44 2.59
CA GLY A 37 -6.28 5.62 3.45
C GLY A 37 -7.53 6.50 3.54
N GLY A 38 -8.20 6.73 2.42
CA GLY A 38 -9.45 7.50 2.37
C GLY A 38 -10.59 6.85 3.15
N LEU A 39 -10.81 5.54 2.95
CA LEU A 39 -11.85 4.79 3.67
C LEU A 39 -11.56 4.70 5.18
N LEU A 40 -10.32 4.43 5.57
CA LEU A 40 -9.93 4.40 6.99
C LEU A 40 -10.15 5.76 7.67
N SER A 41 -9.79 6.85 6.98
CA SER A 41 -10.01 8.21 7.49
C SER A 41 -11.51 8.52 7.61
N ALA A 42 -12.32 8.16 6.61
CA ALA A 42 -13.76 8.33 6.64
C ALA A 42 -14.41 7.52 7.77
N TYR A 43 -13.94 6.29 8.02
CA TYR A 43 -14.39 5.48 9.14
C TYR A 43 -14.05 6.11 10.49
N GLU A 44 -12.81 6.53 10.71
CA GLU A 44 -12.40 7.15 11.98
C GLU A 44 -13.18 8.44 12.29
N LEU A 45 -13.57 9.20 11.26
CA LEU A 45 -14.37 10.42 11.43
C LEU A 45 -15.88 10.17 11.62
N SER A 46 -16.42 9.08 11.08
CA SER A 46 -17.87 8.82 11.04
C SER A 46 -18.36 7.70 11.96
N GLY A 47 -17.49 6.73 12.27
CA GLY A 47 -17.85 5.50 12.98
C GLY A 47 -18.70 4.51 12.17
N GLU A 48 -18.92 4.74 10.88
CA GLU A 48 -19.81 3.94 10.04
C GLU A 48 -19.20 2.58 9.68
N ALA A 49 -19.72 1.51 10.26
CA ALA A 49 -19.15 0.16 10.16
C ALA A 49 -18.96 -0.34 8.72
N ILE A 50 -19.88 0.01 7.80
CA ILE A 50 -19.78 -0.36 6.38
C ILE A 50 -18.51 0.20 5.72
N ILE A 51 -18.02 1.36 6.15
CA ILE A 51 -16.80 1.96 5.60
C ILE A 51 -15.58 1.13 6.02
N LEU A 52 -15.54 0.65 7.27
CA LEU A 52 -14.46 -0.23 7.73
C LEU A 52 -14.50 -1.59 7.02
N GLU A 53 -15.70 -2.14 6.79
CA GLU A 53 -15.86 -3.37 6.01
C GLU A 53 -15.27 -3.22 4.60
N LYS A 54 -15.60 -2.12 3.92
CA LYS A 54 -15.05 -1.82 2.58
C LYS A 54 -13.56 -1.52 2.59
N ALA A 55 -13.04 -0.86 3.64
CA ALA A 55 -11.61 -0.68 3.82
C ALA A 55 -10.89 -2.03 3.92
N LYS A 56 -11.47 -2.98 4.67
CA LYS A 56 -10.95 -4.34 4.77
C LYS A 56 -10.99 -5.07 3.42
N ASP A 57 -12.08 -4.95 2.66
CA ASP A 57 -12.18 -5.53 1.30
C ASP A 57 -11.03 -5.04 0.40
N VAL A 58 -10.75 -3.73 0.39
CA VAL A 58 -9.63 -3.15 -0.37
C VAL A 58 -8.30 -3.72 0.12
N GLY A 59 -8.08 -3.72 1.44
CA GLY A 59 -6.85 -4.21 2.06
C GLY A 59 -6.57 -5.67 1.70
N GLU A 60 -7.59 -6.53 1.72
CA GLU A 60 -7.51 -7.94 1.34
C GLU A 60 -7.31 -8.13 -0.17
N SER A 61 -8.01 -7.35 -1.00
CA SER A 61 -7.89 -7.43 -2.46
C SER A 61 -6.46 -7.22 -2.96
N LEU A 62 -5.73 -6.32 -2.29
CA LEU A 62 -4.34 -5.96 -2.62
C LEU A 62 -3.32 -6.86 -1.90
N PHE A 63 -3.74 -7.61 -0.88
CA PHE A 63 -2.83 -8.37 -0.03
C PHE A 63 -1.99 -9.45 -0.76
N PRO A 64 -2.41 -10.05 -1.89
CA PRO A 64 -1.56 -10.96 -2.66
C PRO A 64 -0.22 -10.34 -3.08
N CYS A 65 -0.11 -9.01 -3.23
CA CYS A 65 1.15 -8.34 -3.53
C CYS A 65 2.24 -8.59 -2.48
N PHE A 66 1.89 -8.90 -1.23
CA PHE A 66 2.85 -9.13 -0.14
C PHE A 66 3.38 -10.57 -0.07
N ASN A 67 3.05 -11.42 -1.05
CA ASN A 67 3.48 -12.82 -1.10
C ASN A 67 4.77 -13.06 -1.89
N HIS A 68 5.48 -12.00 -2.30
CA HIS A 68 6.81 -12.15 -2.90
C HIS A 68 7.81 -12.76 -1.89
N PRO A 69 8.65 -13.72 -2.29
CA PRO A 69 9.55 -14.45 -1.38
C PRO A 69 10.54 -13.56 -0.60
N SER A 70 11.00 -12.45 -1.18
CA SER A 70 11.94 -11.55 -0.50
C SER A 70 11.32 -10.76 0.67
N GLY A 71 9.98 -10.69 0.74
CA GLY A 71 9.26 -9.83 1.68
C GLY A 71 9.01 -8.40 1.19
N ILE A 72 9.59 -7.99 0.05
CA ILE A 72 9.25 -6.73 -0.64
C ILE A 72 8.08 -7.00 -1.59
N PRO A 73 6.99 -6.21 -1.56
CA PRO A 73 5.78 -6.53 -2.31
C PRO A 73 5.93 -6.26 -3.82
N TYR A 74 5.07 -6.90 -4.61
CA TYR A 74 4.82 -6.51 -6.00
C TYR A 74 4.18 -5.12 -6.07
N GLY A 75 4.54 -4.30 -7.08
CA GLY A 75 4.00 -2.96 -7.26
C GLY A 75 2.57 -2.93 -7.82
N PHE A 76 2.17 -3.98 -8.55
CA PHE A 76 0.89 -4.04 -9.26
C PHE A 76 0.21 -5.41 -9.09
N ILE A 77 -1.11 -5.43 -9.27
CA ILE A 77 -1.94 -6.64 -9.23
C ILE A 77 -3.08 -6.57 -10.24
N ASN A 78 -3.39 -7.71 -10.86
CA ASN A 78 -4.69 -7.90 -11.49
C ASN A 78 -5.68 -8.37 -10.43
N ILE A 79 -6.59 -7.49 -10.00
CA ILE A 79 -7.56 -7.77 -8.93
C ILE A 79 -8.53 -8.90 -9.33
N ASN A 80 -8.89 -9.00 -10.60
CA ASN A 80 -9.84 -10.02 -11.09
C ASN A 80 -9.27 -11.43 -10.96
N THR A 81 -7.97 -11.61 -11.27
CA THR A 81 -7.30 -12.91 -11.20
C THR A 81 -6.52 -13.12 -9.90
N LYS A 82 -6.48 -12.11 -9.03
CA LYS A 82 -5.66 -12.05 -7.80
C LYS A 82 -4.17 -12.32 -8.07
N THR A 83 -3.70 -11.97 -9.26
CA THR A 83 -2.32 -12.26 -9.71
C THR A 83 -1.47 -11.01 -9.59
N PRO A 84 -0.43 -11.01 -8.73
CA PRO A 84 0.54 -9.92 -8.68
C PRO A 84 1.35 -9.83 -9.99
N ILE A 85 1.84 -8.63 -10.31
CA ILE A 85 2.54 -8.34 -11.56
C ILE A 85 3.96 -7.89 -11.23
N GLU A 86 4.93 -8.57 -11.82
CA GLU A 86 6.35 -8.30 -11.65
C GLU A 86 6.73 -6.97 -12.32
N THR A 87 7.24 -6.05 -11.52
CA THR A 87 7.61 -4.69 -11.92
C THR A 87 8.79 -4.21 -11.09
N GLN A 88 9.52 -3.20 -11.57
CA GLN A 88 10.53 -2.53 -10.76
C GLN A 88 9.85 -1.76 -9.62
N ASN A 89 10.33 -1.92 -8.39
CA ASN A 89 9.78 -1.21 -7.24
C ASN A 89 10.59 0.06 -6.96
N ASN A 90 9.88 1.09 -6.50
CA ASN A 90 10.45 2.30 -5.91
C ASN A 90 10.39 2.21 -4.37
N VAL A 91 11.42 2.73 -3.68
CA VAL A 91 11.46 2.85 -2.21
C VAL A 91 10.21 3.56 -1.67
N ALA A 92 9.76 4.64 -2.32
CA ALA A 92 8.56 5.35 -1.91
C ALA A 92 7.30 4.48 -1.98
N GLU A 93 7.14 3.69 -3.04
CA GLU A 93 5.95 2.85 -3.23
C GLU A 93 5.84 1.74 -2.19
N ILE A 94 6.97 1.14 -1.79
CA ILE A 94 6.98 0.07 -0.79
C ILE A 94 7.05 0.60 0.65
N GLY A 95 7.60 1.81 0.82
CA GLY A 95 7.76 2.50 2.10
C GLY A 95 6.59 3.42 2.49
N THR A 96 5.55 3.49 1.66
CA THR A 96 4.35 4.31 1.90
C THR A 96 3.08 3.46 1.82
N LEU A 97 3.09 2.36 2.56
CA LEU A 97 1.96 1.43 2.73
C LEU A 97 1.60 1.21 4.20
N GLN A 98 2.53 1.60 5.08
CA GLN A 98 2.63 1.13 6.46
C GLN A 98 1.51 1.72 7.31
N LEU A 99 1.27 3.03 7.23
CA LEU A 99 0.31 3.68 8.13
C LEU A 99 -1.11 3.14 7.92
N GLU A 100 -1.52 2.97 6.67
CA GLU A 100 -2.83 2.47 6.28
C GLU A 100 -3.03 1.03 6.72
N TYR A 101 -2.07 0.14 6.44
CA TYR A 101 -2.16 -1.26 6.85
C TYR A 101 -1.96 -1.47 8.36
N HIS A 102 -1.14 -0.65 9.02
CA HIS A 102 -1.03 -0.65 10.48
C HIS A 102 -2.36 -0.25 11.11
N LYS A 103 -3.00 0.80 10.60
CA LYS A 103 -4.31 1.23 11.05
C LYS A 103 -5.38 0.16 10.79
N LEU A 104 -5.40 -0.44 9.60
CA LEU A 104 -6.29 -1.56 9.31
C LEU A 104 -6.07 -2.74 10.28
N SER A 105 -4.82 -3.06 10.62
CA SER A 105 -4.49 -4.07 11.62
C SER A 105 -5.04 -3.74 13.01
N GLN A 106 -4.99 -2.48 13.43
CA GLN A 106 -5.50 -2.05 14.71
C GLN A 106 -7.03 -2.18 14.78
N LEU A 107 -7.73 -1.73 13.73
CA LEU A 107 -9.19 -1.71 13.69
C LEU A 107 -9.81 -3.11 13.51
N THR A 108 -9.14 -4.00 12.78
CA THR A 108 -9.62 -5.37 12.52
C THR A 108 -9.09 -6.41 13.51
N GLY A 109 -8.02 -6.10 14.23
CA GLY A 109 -7.28 -7.06 15.06
C GLY A 109 -6.38 -8.03 14.26
N GLU A 110 -6.38 -7.98 12.92
CA GLU A 110 -5.63 -8.89 12.07
C GLU A 110 -4.17 -8.46 11.92
N LYS A 111 -3.29 -9.02 12.77
CA LYS A 111 -1.85 -8.70 12.83
C LYS A 111 -1.08 -8.97 11.53
N LYS A 112 -1.66 -9.69 10.56
CA LYS A 112 -0.99 -10.03 9.29
C LYS A 112 -0.63 -8.78 8.49
N TYR A 113 -1.50 -7.76 8.50
CA TYR A 113 -1.26 -6.49 7.80
C TYR A 113 -0.01 -5.83 8.35
N TYR A 114 0.01 -5.60 9.67
CA TYR A 114 1.16 -4.99 10.36
C TYR A 114 2.46 -5.75 10.12
N ARG A 115 2.44 -7.07 10.32
CA ARG A 115 3.65 -7.88 10.18
C ARG A 115 4.24 -7.83 8.78
N LYS A 116 3.40 -7.83 7.74
CA LYS A 116 3.86 -7.79 6.35
C LYS A 116 4.41 -6.42 5.98
N THR A 117 3.74 -5.33 6.37
CA THR A 117 4.19 -3.98 6.01
C THR A 117 5.38 -3.50 6.83
N GLN A 118 5.44 -3.86 8.12
CA GLN A 118 6.59 -3.54 8.98
C GLN A 118 7.86 -4.24 8.51
N LYS A 119 7.76 -5.50 8.07
CA LYS A 119 8.90 -6.26 7.53
C LYS A 119 9.60 -5.51 6.38
N ILE A 120 8.87 -4.72 5.59
CA ILE A 120 9.46 -3.92 4.50
C ILE A 120 10.39 -2.84 5.07
N ILE A 121 9.96 -2.16 6.14
CA ILE A 121 10.78 -1.15 6.82
C ILE A 121 12.01 -1.80 7.45
N ASP A 122 11.84 -2.95 8.11
CA ASP A 122 12.96 -3.69 8.70
C ASP A 122 13.98 -4.11 7.62
N ILE A 123 13.51 -4.50 6.43
CA ILE A 123 14.38 -4.79 5.28
C ILE A 123 15.13 -3.54 4.83
N LEU A 124 14.43 -2.42 4.62
CA LEU A 124 15.03 -1.16 4.16
C LEU A 124 16.07 -0.66 5.15
N GLU A 125 15.79 -0.66 6.45
CA GLU A 125 16.71 -0.21 7.50
C GLU A 125 18.04 -0.98 7.49
N ASN A 126 18.01 -2.26 7.11
CA ASN A 126 19.20 -3.11 7.03
C ASN A 126 19.90 -3.07 5.66
N MET A 127 19.37 -2.34 4.67
CA MET A 127 20.03 -2.19 3.37
C MET A 127 21.16 -1.16 3.42
N LYS A 128 22.23 -1.43 2.67
CA LYS A 128 23.34 -0.48 2.53
C LYS A 128 22.92 0.68 1.65
N THR A 129 23.02 1.89 2.18
CA THR A 129 22.82 3.13 1.43
C THR A 129 24.18 3.73 1.00
N PRO A 130 24.24 4.43 -0.16
CA PRO A 130 25.47 5.07 -0.61
C PRO A 130 25.85 6.26 0.29
N TYR A 131 24.86 6.95 0.86
CA TYR A 131 25.04 7.99 1.87
C TYR A 131 24.18 7.67 3.09
N PRO A 132 24.67 7.91 4.33
CA PRO A 132 23.89 7.63 5.53
C PRO A 132 22.51 8.31 5.51
N GLY A 133 21.45 7.51 5.65
CA GLY A 133 20.06 8.00 5.66
C GLY A 133 19.46 8.35 4.30
N VAL A 134 20.20 8.22 3.19
CA VAL A 134 19.72 8.56 1.85
C VAL A 134 19.56 7.30 1.01
N TYR A 135 18.32 6.98 0.68
CA TYR A 135 17.98 5.81 -0.11
C TYR A 135 17.92 6.14 -1.61
N PRO A 136 18.56 5.33 -2.48
CA PRO A 136 18.29 5.35 -3.92
C PRO A 136 16.82 5.13 -4.25
N ILE A 137 16.39 5.55 -5.43
CA ILE A 137 14.98 5.54 -5.84
C ILE A 137 14.44 4.10 -5.93
N TYR A 138 15.22 3.18 -6.50
CA TYR A 138 14.74 1.85 -6.85
C TYR A 138 15.25 0.78 -5.89
N VAL A 139 14.43 -0.25 -5.72
CA VAL A 139 14.79 -1.47 -4.99
C VAL A 139 14.76 -2.66 -5.93
N ASP A 140 15.88 -3.35 -6.03
CA ASP A 140 15.95 -4.67 -6.62
C ASP A 140 15.61 -5.70 -5.54
N LYS A 141 14.37 -6.20 -5.59
CA LYS A 141 13.86 -7.18 -4.61
C LYS A 141 14.35 -8.61 -4.82
N ILE A 142 15.08 -8.89 -5.92
CA ILE A 142 15.69 -10.20 -6.18
C ILE A 142 17.10 -10.21 -5.59
N ASN A 143 17.89 -9.20 -5.93
CA ASN A 143 19.28 -9.08 -5.46
C ASN A 143 19.41 -8.40 -4.09
N MET A 144 18.31 -7.84 -3.57
CA MET A 144 18.25 -7.11 -2.31
C MET A 144 19.20 -5.91 -2.27
N THR A 145 19.21 -5.15 -3.36
CA THR A 145 20.06 -3.96 -3.52
C THR A 145 19.24 -2.71 -3.84
N LEU A 146 19.79 -1.55 -3.50
CA LEU A 146 19.24 -0.25 -3.84
C LEU A 146 19.94 0.28 -5.08
N THR A 147 19.18 0.82 -6.05
CA THR A 147 19.71 1.31 -7.33
C THR A 147 19.06 2.63 -7.72
N GLY A 148 19.66 3.31 -8.70
CA GLY A 148 19.24 4.66 -9.11
C GLY A 148 20.14 5.75 -8.53
N ILE A 149 20.04 6.93 -9.13
CA ILE A 149 20.93 8.05 -8.83
C ILE A 149 20.48 8.73 -7.53
N CYS A 150 21.38 8.86 -6.56
CA CYS A 150 21.21 9.71 -5.38
C CYS A 150 21.80 11.10 -5.67
N GLU A 151 21.11 11.89 -6.49
CA GLU A 151 21.51 13.28 -6.78
C GLU A 151 20.84 14.24 -5.79
N PHE A 152 21.42 14.35 -4.59
CA PHE A 152 21.11 15.47 -3.69
C PHE A 152 22.22 16.51 -3.85
N LYS A 153 21.94 17.58 -4.59
CA LYS A 153 22.81 18.76 -4.57
C LYS A 153 22.60 19.47 -3.24
N LEU A 154 23.56 19.34 -2.34
CA LEU A 154 23.70 20.31 -1.27
C LEU A 154 24.06 21.65 -1.95
N SER A 155 23.15 22.61 -1.92
CA SER A 155 23.51 23.99 -2.20
C SER A 155 24.59 24.38 -1.20
N ASN A 156 25.78 24.71 -1.71
CA ASN A 156 26.98 25.09 -0.95
C ASN A 156 26.63 25.74 0.40
N LEU A 157 26.89 25.03 1.49
CA LEU A 157 27.10 25.60 2.82
C LEU A 157 28.57 25.99 2.95
#